data_AF-A0A9X0CP67-F1
#
_entry.id   AF-A0A9X0CP67-F1
#
_cell.length_a   1.000
_cell.length_b   1.000
_cell.length_c   1.000
_cell.angle_alpha   90.00
_cell.angle_beta   90.00
_cell.angle_gamma   90.00
#
_symmetry.space_group_name_H-M   'P 1'
#
loop_
_entity.id
_entity.type
_entity.pdbx_description
1 polymer ?
#
loop_
_entity_poly.entity_id
_entity_poly.type
_entity_poly.pdbx_seq_one_letter_code
_entity_poly.pdbx_strand_id
1 'polypeptide(L)'
;MARCIEAKPKLTWRTRICYGVGHILNDLCASMWFTYLLVYLHKVVEFSNVAAGTLLLIGQVADALATPFVGVESDRTGDCKYGRRKIWHLVGVVCVACSFPFIFNLCIHCENASSWALFMYYVPFIVIFQFGWASTQISHLSLIPELTDNENEKVNLNAIRYAGTVSANILYS
;
A
#
# COMPACT_ATOMS: atom_id res chain seq x y z
N MET A 1 25.62 14.95 25.59
CA MET A 1 24.21 15.30 25.26
C MET A 1 23.34 14.11 25.62
N ALA A 2 22.67 14.17 26.76
CA ALA A 2 21.75 13.14 27.21
C ALA A 2 20.47 13.21 26.35
N ARG A 3 20.23 12.22 25.50
CA ARG A 3 18.90 11.99 24.93
C ARG A 3 18.02 11.51 26.08
N CYS A 4 17.10 12.34 26.54
CA CYS A 4 15.98 11.88 27.35
C CYS A 4 15.34 10.71 26.62
N ILE A 5 15.47 9.50 27.15
CA ILE A 5 14.61 8.37 26.78
C ILE A 5 13.26 8.75 27.37
N GLU A 6 12.48 9.55 26.65
CA GLU A 6 11.06 9.71 26.95
C GLU A 6 10.44 8.33 26.82
N ALA A 7 9.97 7.79 27.94
CA ALA A 7 9.19 6.57 27.94
C ALA A 7 7.98 6.79 27.02
N LYS A 8 7.96 6.08 25.89
CA LYS A 8 6.87 6.18 24.92
C LYS A 8 5.55 5.90 25.66
N PRO A 9 4.53 6.79 25.56
CA PRO A 9 3.28 6.59 26.27
C PRO A 9 2.65 5.26 25.87
N LYS A 10 2.05 4.55 26.83
CA LYS A 10 1.38 3.27 26.57
C LYS A 10 0.36 3.46 25.44
N LEU A 11 0.52 2.69 24.37
CA LEU A 11 -0.37 2.74 23.22
C LEU A 11 -1.80 2.43 23.63
N THR A 12 -2.69 3.41 23.45
CA THR A 12 -4.13 3.22 23.62
C THR A 12 -4.62 2.08 22.73
N TRP A 13 -5.50 1.25 23.28
CA TRP A 13 -6.12 0.12 22.55
C TRP A 13 -6.75 0.54 21.21
N ARG A 14 -7.37 1.72 21.16
CA ARG A 14 -7.91 2.32 19.93
C ARG A 14 -6.85 2.52 18.85
N THR A 15 -5.66 3.00 19.23
CA THR A 15 -4.55 3.22 18.31
C THR A 15 -4.03 1.89 17.75
N ARG A 16 -4.00 0.83 18.58
CA ARG A 16 -3.60 -0.52 18.14
C ARG A 16 -4.59 -1.09 17.12
N ILE A 17 -5.89 -0.91 17.34
CA ILE A 17 -6.93 -1.35 16.39
C ILE A 17 -6.87 -0.54 15.10
N CYS A 18 -6.83 0.80 15.16
CA CYS A 18 -6.76 1.62 13.94
C CYS A 18 -5.51 1.31 13.10
N TYR A 19 -4.37 1.06 13.76
CA TYR A 19 -3.15 0.63 13.09
C TYR A 19 -3.32 -0.72 12.38
N GLY A 20 -3.90 -1.71 13.06
CA GLY A 20 -4.18 -3.03 12.47
C GLY A 20 -5.19 -2.97 11.31
N VAL A 21 -6.28 -2.21 11.45
CA VAL A 21 -7.32 -2.09 10.41
C VAL A 21 -6.77 -1.42 9.14
N GLY A 22 -5.96 -0.37 9.28
CA GLY A 22 -5.30 0.27 8.13
C GLY A 22 -4.38 -0.69 7.37
N HIS A 23 -3.65 -1.53 8.11
CA HIS A 23 -2.80 -2.58 7.52
C HIS A 23 -3.61 -3.64 6.78
N ILE A 24 -4.72 -4.11 7.35
CA ILE A 24 -5.60 -5.10 6.72
C ILE A 24 -6.17 -4.56 5.40
N LEU A 25 -6.60 -3.29 5.37
CA LEU A 25 -7.13 -2.67 4.15
C LEU A 25 -6.07 -2.58 3.05
N ASN A 26 -4.83 -2.21 3.42
CA ASN A 26 -3.71 -2.16 2.49
C ASN A 26 -3.38 -3.54 1.94
N ASP A 27 -3.28 -4.55 2.81
CA ASP A 27 -3.05 -5.95 2.42
C ASP A 27 -4.15 -6.47 1.49
N LEU A 28 -5.42 -6.12 1.75
CA LEU A 28 -6.54 -6.51 0.88
C LEU A 28 -6.41 -5.92 -0.53
N CYS A 29 -6.02 -4.65 -0.64
CA CYS A 29 -5.80 -4.00 -1.94
C CYS A 29 -4.67 -4.69 -2.72
N ALA A 30 -3.57 -5.07 -2.05
CA ALA A 30 -2.51 -5.84 -2.68
C ALA A 30 -2.93 -7.25 -3.06
N SER A 31 -3.70 -7.95 -2.22
CA SER A 31 -4.27 -9.24 -2.57
C SER A 31 -5.09 -9.14 -3.87
N MET A 32 -5.95 -8.12 -4.00
CA MET A 32 -6.68 -7.87 -5.25
C MET A 32 -5.77 -7.56 -6.43
N TRP A 33 -4.70 -6.79 -6.23
CA TRP A 33 -3.70 -6.52 -7.27
C TRP A 33 -3.06 -7.81 -7.81
N PHE A 34 -2.59 -8.70 -6.93
CA PHE A 34 -1.88 -9.91 -7.36
C PHE A 34 -2.78 -11.01 -7.92
N THR A 35 -4.02 -11.11 -7.44
CA THR A 35 -4.92 -12.21 -7.79
C THR A 35 -5.97 -11.83 -8.84
N TYR A 36 -6.55 -10.63 -8.73
CA TYR A 36 -7.73 -10.25 -9.50
C TYR A 36 -7.41 -9.32 -10.67
N LEU A 37 -6.39 -8.46 -10.58
CA LEU A 37 -6.13 -7.44 -11.60
C LEU A 37 -5.92 -8.03 -13.00
N LEU A 38 -5.14 -9.10 -13.14
CA LEU A 38 -4.93 -9.75 -14.44
C LEU A 38 -6.26 -10.24 -15.05
N VAL A 39 -7.07 -10.87 -14.22
CA VAL A 39 -8.39 -11.40 -14.62
C VAL A 39 -9.30 -10.25 -15.01
N TYR A 40 -9.32 -9.17 -14.24
CA TYR A 40 -10.10 -7.97 -14.53
C TYR A 40 -9.71 -7.33 -15.87
N LEU A 41 -8.40 -7.09 -16.09
CA LEU A 41 -7.89 -6.50 -17.33
C LEU A 41 -8.22 -7.36 -18.55
N HIS A 42 -8.19 -8.69 -18.41
CA HIS A 42 -8.47 -9.59 -19.52
C HIS A 42 -9.96 -9.87 -19.76
N LYS A 43 -10.75 -10.07 -18.69
CA LYS A 43 -12.15 -10.51 -18.77
C LYS A 43 -13.18 -9.39 -18.73
N VAL A 44 -12.85 -8.25 -18.13
CA VAL A 44 -13.78 -7.12 -17.97
C VAL A 44 -13.41 -5.97 -18.90
N VAL A 45 -12.11 -5.61 -18.95
CA VAL A 45 -11.60 -4.55 -19.86
C VAL A 45 -11.32 -5.11 -21.26
N GLU A 46 -11.33 -6.42 -21.43
CA GLU A 46 -11.12 -7.12 -22.71
C GLU A 46 -9.75 -6.84 -23.37
N PHE A 47 -8.72 -6.56 -22.57
CA PHE A 47 -7.37 -6.48 -23.11
C PHE A 47 -6.85 -7.84 -23.58
N SER A 48 -6.00 -7.80 -24.61
CA SER A 48 -5.22 -8.96 -25.01
C SER A 48 -4.31 -9.42 -23.87
N ASN A 49 -3.99 -10.71 -23.83
CA ASN A 49 -3.11 -11.30 -22.81
C ASN A 49 -1.76 -10.56 -22.73
N VAL A 50 -1.23 -10.14 -23.88
CA VAL A 50 0.03 -9.41 -23.96
C VAL A 50 -0.10 -8.01 -23.33
N ALA A 51 -1.17 -7.28 -23.62
CA ALA A 51 -1.38 -5.94 -23.06
C ALA A 51 -1.60 -5.99 -21.54
N ALA A 52 -2.45 -6.91 -21.05
CA ALA A 52 -2.69 -7.10 -19.63
C ALA A 52 -1.41 -7.50 -18.87
N GLY A 53 -0.63 -8.45 -19.42
CA GLY A 53 0.67 -8.84 -18.85
C GLY A 53 1.68 -7.69 -18.85
N THR A 54 1.66 -6.84 -19.88
CA THR A 54 2.54 -5.66 -19.96
C THR A 54 2.19 -4.63 -18.89
N LEU A 55 0.90 -4.37 -18.63
CA LEU A 55 0.47 -3.46 -17.56
C LEU A 55 0.92 -3.95 -16.18
N LEU A 56 0.84 -5.26 -15.93
CA LEU A 56 1.37 -5.84 -14.68
C LEU A 56 2.88 -5.69 -14.59
N LEU A 57 3.61 -5.96 -15.66
CA LEU A 57 5.06 -5.80 -15.70
C LEU A 57 5.47 -4.36 -15.40
N ILE A 58 4.78 -3.37 -15.99
CA ILE A 58 4.99 -1.95 -15.69
C ILE A 58 4.77 -1.69 -14.20
N GLY A 59 3.73 -2.27 -13.59
CA GLY A 59 3.50 -2.17 -12.15
C GLY A 59 4.63 -2.76 -11.32
N GLN A 60 5.15 -3.94 -11.68
CA GLN A 60 6.28 -4.56 -10.97
C GLN A 60 7.56 -3.72 -11.08
N VAL A 61 7.84 -3.15 -12.27
CA VAL A 61 8.97 -2.25 -12.47
C VAL A 61 8.81 -0.97 -11.65
N ALA A 62 7.60 -0.39 -11.61
CA ALA A 62 7.32 0.79 -10.81
C ALA A 62 7.53 0.52 -9.31
N ASP A 63 7.10 -0.63 -8.79
CA ASP A 63 7.32 -1.02 -7.39
C ASP A 63 8.79 -1.24 -7.06
N ALA A 64 9.53 -1.90 -7.95
CA ALA A 64 10.96 -2.13 -7.81
C ALA A 64 11.76 -0.82 -7.73
N LEU A 65 11.29 0.24 -8.40
CA LEU A 65 11.89 1.58 -8.34
C LEU A 65 11.37 2.40 -7.15
N ALA A 66 10.09 2.32 -6.84
CA ALA A 66 9.46 3.07 -5.76
C ALA A 66 9.96 2.62 -4.38
N THR A 67 10.17 1.32 -4.18
CA THR A 67 10.63 0.74 -2.91
C THR A 67 11.94 1.37 -2.40
N PRO A 68 13.07 1.37 -3.16
CA PRO A 68 14.30 2.01 -2.69
C PRO A 68 14.18 3.53 -2.59
N PHE A 69 13.43 4.16 -3.50
CA PHE A 69 13.19 5.61 -3.48
C PHE A 69 12.51 6.04 -2.18
N VAL A 70 11.37 5.43 -1.86
CA VAL A 70 10.64 5.67 -0.62
C VAL A 70 11.49 5.29 0.59
N GLY A 71 12.23 4.18 0.53
CA GLY A 71 13.12 3.78 1.63
C GLY A 71 14.11 4.87 2.00
N VAL A 72 14.85 5.39 1.02
CA VAL A 72 15.84 6.45 1.25
C VAL A 72 15.18 7.77 1.64
N GLU A 73 14.12 8.18 0.95
CA GLU A 73 13.48 9.48 1.18
C GLU A 73 12.74 9.53 2.51
N SER A 74 12.05 8.44 2.86
CA SER A 74 11.41 8.28 4.17
C SER A 74 12.41 8.27 5.31
N ASP A 75 13.66 7.88 5.07
CA ASP A 75 14.73 7.95 6.06
C ASP A 75 15.44 9.30 6.14
N ARG A 76 15.42 10.11 5.06
CA ARG A 76 16.01 11.45 5.01
C ARG A 76 15.08 12.56 5.48
N THR A 77 13.77 12.37 5.37
CA THR A 77 12.78 13.39 5.74
C THR A 77 12.98 13.78 7.22
N GLY A 78 13.26 15.05 7.53
CA GLY A 78 13.51 15.50 8.90
C GLY A 78 12.29 15.36 9.84
N ASP A 79 12.50 15.53 11.14
CA ASP A 79 11.46 15.47 12.18
C ASP A 79 10.34 16.49 11.93
N CYS A 80 9.33 16.09 11.15
CA CYS A 80 8.08 16.82 11.01
C CYS A 80 7.23 16.63 12.28
N LYS A 81 6.48 17.67 12.67
CA LYS A 81 5.58 17.73 13.85
C LYS A 81 4.66 16.52 14.10
N TYR A 82 4.39 15.70 13.07
CA TYR A 82 3.51 14.52 13.13
C TYR A 82 4.23 13.17 13.07
N GLY A 83 5.57 13.16 13.06
CA GLY A 83 6.40 11.96 12.96
C GLY A 83 6.64 11.55 11.51
N ARG A 84 7.92 11.44 11.14
CA ARG A 84 8.40 11.12 9.78
C ARG A 84 7.64 9.96 9.12
N ARG A 85 7.52 8.86 9.84
CA ARG A 85 6.94 7.60 9.33
C ARG A 85 5.42 7.65 9.14
N LYS A 86 4.71 8.43 9.95
CA LYS A 86 3.25 8.60 9.82
C LYS A 86 2.88 9.41 8.57
N ILE A 87 3.72 10.38 8.20
CA ILE A 87 3.50 11.20 7.00
C ILE A 87 3.66 10.36 5.74
N TRP A 88 4.74 9.58 5.62
CA TRP A 88 4.93 8.68 4.48
C TRP A 88 3.87 7.58 4.40
N HIS A 89 3.40 7.08 5.54
CA HIS A 89 2.25 6.19 5.56
C HIS A 89 0.96 6.87 5.05
N LEU A 90 0.67 8.10 5.49
CA LEU A 90 -0.49 8.87 5.03
C LEU A 90 -0.42 9.18 3.54
N VAL A 91 0.75 9.60 3.02
CA VAL A 91 0.97 9.81 1.59
C VAL A 91 0.68 8.54 0.81
N GLY A 92 1.18 7.40 1.27
CA GLY A 92 0.92 6.10 0.65
C GLY A 92 -0.58 5.75 0.62
N VAL A 93 -1.27 5.91 1.75
CA VAL A 93 -2.71 5.64 1.85
C VAL A 93 -3.52 6.53 0.91
N VAL A 94 -3.18 7.81 0.82
CA VAL A 94 -3.84 8.75 -0.11
C VAL A 94 -3.59 8.33 -1.56
N CYS A 95 -2.35 7.98 -1.93
CA CYS A 95 -2.03 7.48 -3.26
C CYS A 95 -2.81 6.20 -3.63
N VAL A 96 -2.93 5.25 -2.70
CA VAL A 96 -3.73 4.02 -2.90
C VAL A 96 -5.21 4.36 -3.02
N ALA A 97 -5.77 5.16 -2.12
CA ALA A 97 -7.18 5.53 -2.12
C ALA A 97 -7.59 6.31 -3.39
N CYS A 98 -6.68 7.15 -3.91
CA CYS A 98 -6.92 7.92 -5.12
C CYS A 98 -6.69 7.12 -6.41
N SER A 99 -5.90 6.04 -6.42
CA SER A 99 -5.62 5.28 -7.64
C SER A 99 -6.47 4.00 -7.76
N PHE A 100 -6.70 3.31 -6.65
CA PHE A 100 -7.36 2.01 -6.63
C PHE A 100 -8.77 2.01 -7.25
N PRO A 101 -9.66 2.97 -6.95
CA PRO A 101 -10.97 3.05 -7.61
C PRO A 101 -10.86 3.22 -9.13
N PHE A 102 -9.87 3.97 -9.62
CA PHE A 102 -9.71 4.25 -11.05
C PHE A 102 -9.14 3.06 -11.82
N ILE A 103 -8.40 2.16 -11.16
CA ILE A 103 -7.94 0.89 -11.76
C ILE A 103 -9.12 -0.05 -12.01
N PHE A 104 -10.11 -0.06 -11.11
CA PHE A 104 -11.27 -0.96 -11.19
C PHE A 104 -12.57 -0.30 -11.67
N ASN A 105 -12.53 0.99 -12.02
CA ASN A 105 -13.64 1.65 -12.69
C ASN A 105 -13.48 1.50 -14.19
N LEU A 106 -14.53 1.01 -14.86
CA LEU A 106 -14.57 0.99 -16.31
C LEU A 106 -14.67 2.44 -16.78
N CYS A 107 -13.83 2.86 -17.73
CA CYS A 107 -13.92 4.22 -18.25
C CYS A 107 -15.32 4.45 -18.85
N ILE A 108 -16.16 5.20 -18.12
CA ILE A 108 -17.60 5.38 -18.34
C ILE A 108 -17.90 6.03 -19.71
N HIS A 109 -16.89 6.59 -20.38
CA HIS A 109 -17.02 7.28 -21.66
C HIS A 109 -16.07 6.76 -22.76
N CYS A 110 -15.50 5.57 -22.57
CA CYS A 110 -14.52 4.99 -23.50
C CYS A 110 -15.11 3.96 -24.48
N GLU A 111 -16.43 3.93 -24.73
CA GLU A 111 -17.06 2.96 -25.64
C GLU A 111 -16.43 2.90 -27.04
N ASN A 112 -15.82 4.00 -27.52
CA ASN A 112 -15.13 4.08 -28.81
C ASN A 112 -13.62 4.38 -28.68
N ALA A 113 -13.04 4.25 -27.49
CA ALA A 113 -11.62 4.52 -27.30
C ALA A 113 -10.76 3.40 -27.89
N SER A 114 -9.68 3.76 -28.58
CA SER A 114 -8.69 2.78 -29.04
C SER A 114 -8.11 2.01 -27.85
N SER A 115 -7.81 0.72 -28.02
CA SER A 115 -7.15 -0.11 -27.01
C SER A 115 -5.84 0.53 -26.50
N TRP A 116 -5.14 1.27 -27.36
CA TRP A 116 -3.93 2.01 -26.97
C TRP A 116 -4.23 3.19 -26.04
N ALA A 117 -5.33 3.91 -26.25
CA ALA A 117 -5.73 5.02 -25.39
C ALA A 117 -6.14 4.52 -24.00
N LEU A 118 -6.88 3.40 -23.93
CA LEU A 118 -7.20 2.72 -22.68
C LEU A 118 -5.93 2.23 -21.97
N PHE A 119 -4.97 1.65 -22.70
CA PHE A 119 -3.69 1.22 -22.12
C PHE A 119 -2.97 2.38 -21.45
N MET A 120 -2.82 3.50 -22.16
CA MET A 120 -2.17 4.70 -21.64
C MET A 120 -2.91 5.34 -20.46
N TYR A 121 -4.24 5.17 -20.39
CA TYR A 121 -5.05 5.62 -19.25
C TYR A 121 -4.72 4.83 -17.97
N TYR A 122 -4.55 3.50 -18.03
CA TYR A 122 -4.31 2.67 -16.85
C TYR A 122 -2.89 2.82 -16.27
N VAL A 123 -1.88 3.06 -17.11
CA VAL A 123 -0.47 3.17 -16.69
C VAL A 123 -0.23 4.13 -15.51
N PRO A 124 -0.66 5.41 -15.54
CA PRO A 124 -0.40 6.33 -14.43
C PRO A 124 -1.06 5.88 -13.12
N PHE A 125 -2.28 5.35 -13.15
CA PHE A 125 -2.94 4.85 -11.94
C PHE A 125 -2.20 3.65 -11.35
N ILE A 126 -1.74 2.72 -12.20
CA ILE A 126 -0.91 1.60 -11.79
C ILE A 126 0.38 2.10 -11.11
N VAL A 127 1.08 3.05 -11.72
CA VAL A 127 2.33 3.59 -11.15
C VAL A 127 2.08 4.26 -9.80
N ILE A 128 1.02 5.07 -9.68
CA ILE A 128 0.64 5.72 -8.42
C ILE A 128 0.25 4.70 -7.35
N PHE A 129 -0.47 3.64 -7.73
CA PHE A 129 -0.84 2.56 -6.82
C PHE A 129 0.41 1.85 -6.28
N GLN A 130 1.36 1.49 -7.15
CA GLN A 130 2.59 0.81 -6.76
C GLN A 130 3.48 1.69 -5.87
N PHE A 131 3.57 2.99 -6.17
CA PHE A 131 4.22 3.95 -5.28
C PHE A 131 3.54 4.03 -3.90
N GLY A 132 2.20 4.11 -3.90
CA GLY A 132 1.41 4.15 -2.68
C GLY A 132 1.62 2.90 -1.82
N TRP A 133 1.58 1.72 -2.44
CA TRP A 133 1.86 0.43 -1.82
C TRP A 133 3.27 0.35 -1.20
N ALA A 134 4.30 0.73 -1.96
CA ALA A 134 5.67 0.77 -1.43
C ALA A 134 5.78 1.73 -0.22
N SER A 135 5.13 2.90 -0.30
CA SER A 135 5.10 3.89 0.78
C SER A 135 4.40 3.40 2.04
N THR A 136 3.22 2.78 1.92
CA THR A 136 2.48 2.25 3.08
C THR A 136 3.25 1.12 3.74
N GLN A 137 3.78 0.18 2.95
CA GLN A 137 4.47 -1.01 3.44
C GLN A 137 5.76 -0.66 4.20
N ILE A 138 6.64 0.16 3.62
CA ILE A 138 7.90 0.57 4.24
C ILE A 138 7.65 1.38 5.51
N SER A 139 6.73 2.34 5.46
CA SER A 139 6.40 3.19 6.60
C SER A 139 5.77 2.40 7.75
N HIS A 140 4.94 1.41 7.44
CA HIS A 140 4.31 0.55 8.43
C HIS A 140 5.33 -0.38 9.09
N LEU A 141 6.18 -1.06 8.31
CA LEU A 141 7.22 -1.93 8.86
C LEU A 141 8.18 -1.17 9.78
N SER A 142 8.52 0.05 9.39
CA SER A 142 9.42 0.91 10.16
C SER A 142 8.74 1.52 11.40
N LEU A 143 7.41 1.63 11.47
CA LEU A 143 6.73 2.16 12.67
C LEU A 143 6.77 1.20 13.86
N ILE A 144 6.85 -0.12 13.64
CA ILE A 144 6.89 -1.16 14.69
C ILE A 144 8.00 -0.92 15.73
N PRO A 145 9.28 -0.77 15.36
CA PRO A 145 10.35 -0.49 16.33
C PRO A 145 10.25 0.89 16.98
N GLU A 146 9.50 1.83 16.39
CA GLU A 146 9.27 3.15 16.98
C GLU A 146 8.11 3.14 17.99
N LEU A 147 7.17 2.20 17.90
CA LEU A 147 6.01 2.13 18.79
C LEU A 147 6.32 1.51 20.15
N THR A 148 7.27 0.57 20.23
CA THR A 148 7.61 -0.11 21.48
C THR A 148 9.03 -0.66 21.42
N ASP A 149 9.77 -0.53 22.51
CA ASP A 149 11.11 -1.11 22.65
C ASP A 149 11.04 -2.52 23.26
N ASN A 150 9.87 -2.93 23.77
CA ASN A 150 9.64 -4.23 24.38
C ASN A 150 9.37 -5.30 23.31
N GLU A 151 10.20 -6.32 23.27
CA GLU A 151 10.13 -7.42 22.31
C GLU A 151 8.79 -8.17 22.36
N ASN A 152 8.22 -8.35 23.57
CA ASN A 152 6.91 -8.98 23.74
C ASN A 152 5.77 -8.17 23.12
N GLU A 153 5.82 -6.84 23.18
CA GLU A 153 4.81 -6.01 22.53
C GLU A 153 4.97 -5.97 21.00
N LYS A 154 6.20 -6.03 20.48
CA LYS A 154 6.45 -6.17 19.03
C LYS A 154 5.86 -7.46 18.48
N VAL A 155 6.04 -8.57 19.21
CA VAL A 155 5.45 -9.87 18.86
C VAL A 155 3.93 -9.79 18.86
N ASN A 156 3.33 -9.17 19.88
CA ASN A 156 1.87 -9.06 19.98
C ASN A 156 1.27 -8.15 18.88
N LEU A 157 1.92 -7.04 18.55
CA LEU A 157 1.53 -6.18 17.42
C LEU A 157 1.64 -6.90 16.07
N ASN A 158 2.72 -7.65 15.84
CA ASN A 158 2.86 -8.49 14.66
C ASN A 158 1.80 -9.60 14.61
N ALA A 159 1.49 -10.23 15.74
CA ALA A 159 0.46 -11.26 15.83
C ALA A 159 -0.92 -10.71 15.46
N ILE A 160 -1.30 -9.52 15.95
CA ILE A 160 -2.56 -8.85 15.59
C ILE A 160 -2.59 -8.55 14.08
N ARG A 161 -1.47 -8.10 13.50
CA ARG A 161 -1.34 -7.86 12.07
C ARG A 161 -1.59 -9.13 11.25
N TYR A 162 -0.85 -10.19 11.56
CA TYR A 162 -0.98 -11.47 10.87
C TYR A 162 -2.36 -12.09 11.04
N ALA A 163 -2.93 -12.05 12.24
CA ALA A 163 -4.28 -12.53 12.50
C ALA A 163 -5.30 -11.78 11.63
N GLY A 164 -5.19 -10.45 11.55
CA GLY A 164 -6.02 -9.63 10.67
C GLY A 164 -5.91 -9.99 9.20
N THR A 165 -4.69 -10.13 8.68
CA THR A 165 -4.43 -10.52 7.29
C THR A 165 -4.98 -11.92 6.99
N VAL A 166 -4.79 -12.89 7.89
CA VAL A 166 -5.29 -14.26 7.73
C VAL A 166 -6.83 -14.30 7.77
N SER A 167 -7.46 -13.61 8.72
CA SER A 167 -8.91 -13.53 8.80
C SER A 167 -9.51 -12.90 7.55
N ALA A 168 -8.91 -11.82 7.03
CA ALA A 168 -9.34 -11.20 5.78
C ALA A 168 -9.22 -12.18 4.61
N ASN A 169 -8.06 -12.80 4.42
CA ASN A 169 -7.87 -13.74 3.31
C ASN A 169 -8.80 -14.96 3.37
N ILE A 170 -9.17 -15.45 4.56
CA ILE A 170 -10.14 -16.55 4.73
C ILE A 170 -11.57 -16.09 4.43
N LEU A 171 -11.95 -14.87 4.84
CA LEU A 171 -13.28 -14.31 4.59
C LEU A 171 -13.54 -13.97 3.12
N TYR A 172 -12.48 -13.72 2.35
CA TYR A 172 -12.56 -13.35 0.93
C TYR A 172 -12.11 -14.48 -0.02
N SER A 173 -11.85 -15.70 0.51
CA SER A 173 -11.68 -16.93 -0.27
C SER A 173 -13.00 -17.66 -0.45
#